data_AF-A0A6M3KCU8-F1
#
_entry.id   AF-A0A6M3KCU8-F1
#
_cell.length_a   1.000
_cell.length_b   1.000
_cell.length_c   1.000
_cell.angle_alpha   90.00
_cell.angle_beta   90.00
_cell.angle_gamma   90.00
#
_symmetry.space_group_name_H-M   'P 1'
#
loop_
_entity.id
_entity.type
_entity.pdbx_description
1 polymer ?
#
loop_
_entity_poly.entity_id
_entity_poly.type
_entity_poly.pdbx_seq_one_letter_code
_entity_poly.pdbx_strand_id
1 'polypeptide(L)'
;MKVTNGDILNAVAPLNKLMEEKFPVKVSFGLAKLANKLAGPIKDVEDTRKGLINTYGQLDENGKLKTKKNDGGLEILDLTPEAEAKLNAEFAELMVQEVELVVEKVKLPEKVAATCDKCKHNMDKMLEITPSILMALDKFIEV
;
A
#
# COMPACT_ATOMS: atom_id res chain seq x y z
N MET A 1 -15.66 -3.77 7.48
CA MET A 1 -14.79 -4.97 7.37
C MET A 1 -13.56 -4.78 8.23
N LYS A 2 -12.97 -5.86 8.73
CA LYS A 2 -11.73 -5.81 9.52
C LYS A 2 -10.53 -6.17 8.65
N VAL A 3 -9.48 -5.36 8.73
CA VAL A 3 -8.21 -5.56 8.02
C VAL A 3 -7.05 -5.17 8.94
N THR A 4 -5.86 -5.67 8.67
CA THR A 4 -4.64 -5.27 9.37
C THR A 4 -4.01 -4.04 8.71
N ASN A 5 -3.18 -3.30 9.44
CA ASN A 5 -2.36 -2.23 8.87
C ASN A 5 -1.47 -2.73 7.72
N GLY A 6 -0.95 -3.96 7.83
CA GLY A 6 -0.21 -4.63 6.76
C GLY A 6 -1.05 -4.80 5.49
N ASP A 7 -2.31 -5.23 5.61
CA ASP A 7 -3.22 -5.34 4.46
C ASP A 7 -3.42 -3.98 3.77
N ILE A 8 -3.60 -2.92 4.56
CA ILE A 8 -3.82 -1.56 4.06
C ILE A 8 -2.61 -1.06 3.28
N LEU A 9 -1.40 -1.19 3.84
CA LEU A 9 -0.17 -0.73 3.18
C LEU A 9 0.12 -1.54 1.91
N ASN A 10 -0.07 -2.86 1.96
CA ASN A 10 0.16 -3.75 0.82
C ASN A 10 -0.80 -3.45 -0.35
N ALA A 11 -2.00 -2.94 -0.06
CA ALA A 11 -2.98 -2.58 -1.08
C ALA A 11 -2.64 -1.31 -1.87
N VAL A 12 -1.78 -0.42 -1.37
CA VAL A 12 -1.58 0.94 -1.95
C VAL A 12 -1.10 0.89 -3.40
N ALA A 13 0.06 0.26 -3.65
CA ALA A 13 0.64 0.21 -4.99
C ALA A 13 -0.23 -0.59 -5.99
N PRO A 14 -0.76 -1.77 -5.63
CA PRO A 14 -1.72 -2.50 -6.46
C PRO A 14 -2.99 -1.71 -6.77
N LEU A 15 -3.56 -0.98 -5.78
CA LEU A 15 -4.76 -0.17 -5.97
C LEU A 15 -4.49 0.99 -6.93
N ASN A 16 -3.37 1.69 -6.79
CA ASN A 16 -2.98 2.77 -7.70
C ASN A 16 -2.84 2.25 -9.13
N LYS A 17 -2.16 1.12 -9.32
CA LYS A 17 -2.02 0.49 -10.63
C LYS A 17 -3.38 0.06 -11.21
N LEU A 18 -4.26 -0.49 -10.38
CA LEU A 18 -5.61 -0.85 -10.81
C LEU A 18 -6.40 0.38 -11.27
N MET A 19 -6.28 1.50 -10.57
CA MET A 19 -6.96 2.76 -10.90
C MET A 19 -6.49 3.42 -12.20
N GLU A 20 -5.40 2.95 -12.82
CA GLU A 20 -4.95 3.41 -14.15
C GLU A 20 -5.82 2.85 -15.29
N GLU A 21 -6.58 1.77 -15.04
CA GLU A 21 -7.48 1.18 -16.03
C GLU A 21 -8.75 2.02 -16.24
N LYS A 22 -9.26 2.01 -17.49
CA LYS A 22 -10.47 2.76 -17.85
C LYS A 22 -11.73 1.98 -17.48
N PHE A 23 -12.05 1.97 -16.20
CA PHE A 23 -13.25 1.33 -15.67
C PHE A 23 -14.55 2.11 -15.97
N PRO A 24 -15.71 1.43 -15.95
CA PRO A 24 -17.00 2.10 -15.88
C PRO A 24 -17.10 3.00 -14.65
N VAL A 25 -17.82 4.12 -14.77
CA VAL A 25 -17.92 5.17 -13.74
C VAL A 25 -18.20 4.64 -12.33
N LYS A 26 -19.11 3.66 -12.20
CA LYS A 26 -19.45 3.05 -10.90
C LYS A 26 -18.23 2.40 -10.22
N VAL A 27 -17.42 1.69 -10.99
CA VAL A 27 -16.23 0.98 -10.50
C VAL A 27 -15.13 1.97 -10.19
N SER A 28 -14.86 2.93 -11.09
CA SER A 28 -13.87 4.00 -10.85
C SER A 28 -14.18 4.79 -9.59
N PHE A 29 -15.46 5.13 -9.37
CA PHE A 29 -15.89 5.81 -8.14
C PHE A 29 -15.74 4.94 -6.90
N GLY A 30 -16.04 3.64 -7.00
CA GLY A 30 -15.83 2.66 -5.93
C GLY A 30 -14.36 2.58 -5.51
N LEU A 31 -13.44 2.46 -6.49
CA LEU A 31 -11.99 2.43 -6.25
C LEU A 31 -11.48 3.74 -5.64
N ALA A 32 -11.93 4.90 -6.15
CA ALA A 32 -11.56 6.20 -5.60
C ALA A 32 -12.06 6.37 -4.15
N LYS A 33 -13.28 5.92 -3.85
CA LYS A 33 -13.82 5.94 -2.48
C LYS A 33 -13.02 5.01 -1.55
N LEU A 34 -12.64 3.83 -2.03
CA LEU A 34 -11.77 2.91 -1.30
C LEU A 34 -10.43 3.57 -1.00
N ALA A 35 -9.74 4.13 -1.99
CA ALA A 35 -8.45 4.82 -1.82
C ALA A 35 -8.54 5.94 -0.77
N ASN A 36 -9.60 6.77 -0.84
CA ASN A 36 -9.85 7.82 0.15
C ASN A 36 -10.06 7.27 1.57
N LYS A 37 -10.69 6.10 1.71
CA LYS A 37 -10.91 5.47 3.02
C LYS A 37 -9.65 4.85 3.60
N LEU A 38 -8.70 4.44 2.77
CA LEU A 38 -7.40 3.93 3.20
C LEU A 38 -6.43 5.05 3.57
N ALA A 39 -6.57 6.25 2.99
CA ALA A 39 -5.61 7.36 3.17
C ALA A 39 -5.38 7.76 4.64
N GLY A 40 -6.43 7.77 5.47
CA GLY A 40 -6.32 8.07 6.90
C GLY A 40 -5.46 7.04 7.65
N PRO A 41 -5.88 5.77 7.67
CA PRO A 41 -5.08 4.70 8.28
C PRO A 41 -3.64 4.62 7.77
N ILE A 42 -3.41 4.81 6.46
CA ILE A 42 -2.05 4.85 5.88
C ILE A 42 -1.22 5.94 6.54
N LYS A 43 -1.78 7.15 6.68
CA LYS A 43 -1.10 8.28 7.33
C LYS A 43 -0.78 7.96 8.78
N ASP A 44 -1.73 7.39 9.53
CA ASP A 44 -1.55 7.07 10.94
C ASP A 44 -0.44 6.02 11.15
N VAL A 45 -0.39 5.01 10.28
CA VAL A 45 0.66 3.97 10.29
C VAL A 45 2.03 4.58 9.95
N GLU A 46 2.11 5.42 8.92
CA GLU A 46 3.37 6.07 8.52
C GLU A 46 3.88 7.07 9.57
N ASP A 47 2.99 7.82 10.21
CA ASP A 47 3.36 8.74 11.29
C ASP A 47 3.85 7.96 12.52
N THR A 48 3.20 6.85 12.86
CA THR A 48 3.65 5.94 13.93
C THR A 48 5.00 5.32 13.60
N ARG A 49 5.18 4.82 12.37
CA ARG A 49 6.44 4.26 11.87
C ARG A 49 7.59 5.27 11.98
N LYS A 50 7.36 6.54 11.61
CA LYS A 50 8.36 7.61 11.77
C LYS A 50 8.69 7.84 13.24
N GLY A 51 7.70 7.80 14.13
CA GLY A 51 7.90 7.87 15.57
C GLY A 51 8.81 6.76 16.09
N LEU A 52 8.58 5.52 15.67
CA LEU A 52 9.43 4.37 16.00
C LEU A 52 10.86 4.56 15.50
N ILE A 53 11.03 4.97 14.25
CA ILE A 53 12.35 5.26 13.67
C ILE A 53 13.09 6.34 14.46
N ASN A 54 12.42 7.41 14.86
CA ASN A 54 13.02 8.47 15.67
C ASN A 54 13.34 8.05 17.11
N THR A 55 12.57 7.10 17.66
CA THR A 55 12.76 6.59 19.01
C THR A 55 13.99 5.69 19.11
N TYR A 56 14.15 4.79 18.12
CA TYR A 56 15.22 3.79 18.11
C TYR A 56 16.46 4.24 17.33
N GLY A 57 16.31 5.20 16.42
CA GLY A 57 17.39 5.74 15.61
C GLY A 57 18.37 6.57 16.42
N GLN A 58 19.66 6.41 16.12
CA GLN A 58 20.72 7.24 16.68
C GLN A 58 20.86 8.52 15.86
N LEU A 59 21.13 9.64 16.50
CA LEU A 59 21.47 10.88 15.79
C LEU A 59 22.99 10.96 15.56
N ASP A 60 23.38 11.51 14.41
CA ASP A 60 24.73 11.91 14.09
C ASP A 60 25.06 13.29 14.71
N GLU A 61 26.30 13.74 14.51
CA GLU A 61 26.80 15.03 15.02
C GLU A 61 26.03 16.25 14.47
N ASN A 62 25.28 16.09 13.37
CA ASN A 62 24.47 17.13 12.74
C ASN A 62 22.99 17.04 13.14
N GLY A 63 22.63 16.15 14.07
CA GLY A 63 21.25 15.92 14.50
C GLY A 63 20.39 15.18 13.47
N LYS A 64 21.00 14.44 12.52
CA LYS A 64 20.30 13.59 11.55
C LYS A 64 20.38 12.12 11.98
N LEU A 65 19.44 11.29 11.53
CA LEU A 65 19.49 9.86 11.79
C LEU A 65 20.76 9.24 11.17
N LYS A 66 21.52 8.51 11.99
CA LYS A 66 22.74 7.82 11.60
C LYS A 66 22.38 6.62 10.72
N THR A 67 22.99 6.54 9.56
CA THR A 67 22.79 5.46 8.60
C THR A 67 24.12 4.75 8.27
N LYS A 68 24.01 3.50 7.81
CA LYS A 68 25.11 2.69 7.27
C LYS A 68 24.67 2.04 5.97
N LYS A 69 25.63 1.61 5.16
CA LYS A 69 25.33 0.77 3.99
C LYS A 69 25.21 -0.69 4.40
N ASN A 70 24.16 -1.37 3.94
CA ASN A 70 24.08 -2.82 4.01
C ASN A 70 24.90 -3.47 2.88
N ASP A 71 24.94 -4.81 2.86
CA ASP A 71 25.70 -5.59 1.85
C ASP A 71 25.22 -5.35 0.41
N GLY A 72 23.98 -4.89 0.23
CA GLY A 72 23.41 -4.48 -1.06
C GLY A 72 23.70 -3.02 -1.45
N GLY A 73 24.48 -2.29 -0.64
CA GLY A 73 24.80 -0.88 -0.86
C GLY A 73 23.66 0.10 -0.52
N LEU A 74 22.55 -0.38 0.07
CA LEU A 74 21.43 0.44 0.49
C LEU A 74 21.71 1.09 1.84
N GLU A 75 21.34 2.36 1.99
CA GLU A 75 21.40 3.06 3.27
C GLU A 75 20.29 2.57 4.21
N ILE A 76 20.69 2.12 5.38
CA ILE A 76 19.82 1.63 6.47
C ILE A 76 20.20 2.33 7.77
N LEU A 77 19.32 2.31 8.77
CA LEU A 77 19.64 2.86 10.09
C LEU A 77 20.82 2.12 10.73
N ASP A 78 21.75 2.88 11.32
CA ASP A 78 22.84 2.32 12.11
C ASP A 78 22.36 2.07 13.54
N LEU A 79 21.74 0.92 13.74
CA LEU A 79 21.17 0.49 15.02
C LEU A 79 22.08 -0.49 15.74
N THR A 80 22.03 -0.48 17.08
CA THR A 80 22.53 -1.60 17.87
C THR A 80 21.61 -2.82 17.68
N PRO A 81 22.11 -4.06 17.88
CA PRO A 81 21.27 -5.26 17.77
C PRO A 81 20.03 -5.22 18.69
N GLU A 82 20.15 -4.63 19.89
CA GLU A 82 19.03 -4.47 20.82
C GLU A 82 17.98 -3.49 20.29
N ALA A 83 18.40 -2.34 19.76
CA ALA A 83 17.47 -1.33 19.21
C ALA A 83 16.78 -1.85 17.95
N GLU A 84 17.51 -2.57 17.09
CA GLU A 84 16.95 -3.22 15.91
C GLU A 84 15.89 -4.28 16.27
N ALA A 85 16.17 -5.12 17.27
CA ALA A 85 15.21 -6.13 17.74
C ALA A 85 13.93 -5.49 18.29
N LYS A 86 14.04 -4.43 19.09
CA LYS A 86 12.87 -3.70 19.62
C LYS A 86 12.07 -2.99 18.53
N LEU A 87 12.76 -2.29 17.62
CA LEU A 87 12.13 -1.62 16.48
C LEU A 87 11.35 -2.62 15.62
N ASN A 88 11.96 -3.77 15.29
CA ASN A 88 11.31 -4.80 14.49
C ASN A 88 10.09 -5.41 15.20
N ALA A 89 10.18 -5.62 16.51
CA ALA A 89 9.06 -6.14 17.30
C ALA A 89 7.87 -5.16 17.33
N GLU A 90 8.11 -3.88 17.61
CA GLU A 90 7.06 -2.86 17.65
C GLU A 90 6.50 -2.56 16.25
N PHE A 91 7.35 -2.60 15.22
CA PHE A 91 6.89 -2.46 13.84
C PHE A 91 6.00 -3.65 13.44
N ALA A 92 6.37 -4.88 13.82
CA ALA A 92 5.55 -6.06 13.58
C ALA A 92 4.21 -5.97 14.31
N GLU A 93 4.21 -5.51 15.57
CA GLU A 93 2.99 -5.24 16.33
C GLU A 93 2.08 -4.24 15.61
N LEU A 94 2.64 -3.10 15.17
CA LEU A 94 1.91 -2.09 14.40
C LEU A 94 1.27 -2.68 13.14
N MET A 95 1.98 -3.54 12.41
CA MET A 95 1.47 -4.12 11.16
C MET A 95 0.29 -5.09 11.38
N VAL A 96 0.26 -5.83 12.49
CA VAL A 96 -0.79 -6.82 12.76
C VAL A 96 -2.02 -6.25 13.46
N GLN A 97 -1.96 -5.00 13.93
CA GLN A 97 -3.12 -4.33 14.50
C GLN A 97 -4.28 -4.26 13.50
N GLU A 98 -5.47 -4.65 13.97
CA GLU A 98 -6.69 -4.63 13.18
C GLU A 98 -7.38 -3.26 13.24
N VAL A 99 -7.86 -2.81 12.09
CA VAL A 99 -8.67 -1.61 11.93
C VAL A 99 -9.99 -1.99 11.29
N GLU A 100 -11.07 -1.40 11.81
CA GLU A 100 -12.39 -1.53 11.20
C GLU A 100 -12.60 -0.46 10.13
N LEU A 101 -12.74 -0.90 8.89
CA LEU A 101 -13.02 -0.05 7.74
C LEU A 101 -14.48 -0.16 7.32
N VAL A 102 -15.17 0.96 7.27
CA VAL A 102 -16.53 1.03 6.70
C VAL A 102 -16.42 1.26 5.19
N VAL A 103 -16.16 0.16 4.47
CA VAL A 103 -16.07 0.08 3.01
C VAL A 103 -16.72 -1.20 2.50
N GLU A 104 -17.22 -1.14 1.27
CA GLU A 104 -17.70 -2.31 0.53
C GLU A 104 -16.62 -2.75 -0.46
N LYS A 105 -16.59 -4.05 -0.79
CA LYS A 105 -15.73 -4.55 -1.85
C LYS A 105 -16.14 -3.94 -3.19
N VAL A 106 -15.15 -3.64 -4.02
CA VAL A 106 -15.41 -3.15 -5.38
C VAL A 106 -15.48 -4.34 -6.34
N LYS A 107 -16.64 -4.50 -6.98
CA LYS A 107 -16.86 -5.48 -8.07
C LYS A 107 -16.14 -5.02 -9.33
N LEU A 108 -15.14 -5.78 -9.75
CA LEU A 108 -14.45 -5.55 -11.01
C LEU A 108 -15.19 -6.24 -12.17
N PRO A 109 -15.27 -5.60 -13.35
CA PRO A 109 -15.82 -6.23 -14.54
C PRO A 109 -14.78 -7.14 -15.21
N GLU A 110 -15.23 -8.11 -16.01
CA GLU A 110 -14.33 -8.93 -16.85
C GLU A 110 -13.61 -8.12 -17.94
N LYS A 111 -14.18 -6.97 -18.33
CA LYS A 111 -13.69 -6.12 -19.41
C LYS A 111 -13.61 -4.66 -19.00
N VAL A 112 -12.63 -3.96 -19.55
CA VAL A 112 -12.44 -2.52 -19.39
C VAL A 112 -12.36 -1.84 -20.74
N ALA A 113 -12.67 -0.54 -20.76
CA ALA A 113 -12.57 0.24 -21.97
C ALA A 113 -11.09 0.37 -22.38
N ALA A 114 -10.85 0.34 -23.68
CA ALA A 114 -9.56 0.55 -24.30
C ALA A 114 -9.73 1.38 -25.57
N THR A 115 -8.61 1.87 -26.09
CA THR A 115 -8.58 2.57 -27.38
C THR A 115 -7.65 1.79 -28.29
N CYS A 116 -8.13 1.41 -29.47
CA CYS A 116 -7.32 0.69 -30.44
C CYS A 116 -6.12 1.55 -30.88
N ASP A 117 -4.89 1.04 -30.73
CA ASP A 117 -3.69 1.82 -31.05
C ASP A 117 -3.61 2.21 -32.53
N LYS A 118 -4.08 1.33 -33.43
CA LYS A 118 -4.05 1.51 -34.88
C LYS A 118 -5.15 2.44 -35.37
N CYS A 119 -6.39 2.23 -34.92
CA CYS A 119 -7.58 2.85 -35.51
C CYS A 119 -8.25 3.89 -34.60
N LYS A 120 -7.73 4.11 -33.39
CA LYS A 120 -8.16 5.12 -32.39
C LYS A 120 -9.65 5.11 -31.99
N HIS A 121 -10.40 4.06 -32.31
CA HIS A 121 -11.76 3.87 -31.80
C HIS A 121 -11.76 3.23 -30.41
N ASN A 122 -12.85 3.42 -29.68
CA ASN A 122 -13.10 2.73 -28.42
C ASN A 122 -13.40 1.27 -28.68
N MET A 123 -12.92 0.41 -27.80
CA MET A 123 -13.19 -1.02 -27.77
C MET A 123 -13.11 -1.50 -26.33
N ASP A 124 -13.63 -2.69 -26.06
CA ASP A 124 -13.41 -3.35 -24.78
C ASP A 124 -12.20 -4.30 -24.89
N LYS A 125 -11.37 -4.34 -23.86
CA LYS A 125 -10.34 -5.37 -23.66
C LYS A 125 -10.67 -6.19 -22.43
N MET A 126 -10.13 -7.41 -22.36
CA MET A 126 -10.17 -8.17 -21.12
C MET A 126 -9.38 -7.43 -20.04
N LEU A 127 -9.91 -7.46 -18.82
CA LEU A 127 -9.22 -6.91 -17.66
C LEU A 127 -8.03 -7.82 -17.34
N GLU A 128 -6.82 -7.33 -17.59
CA GLU A 128 -5.59 -8.05 -17.30
C GLU A 128 -5.05 -7.62 -15.94
N ILE A 129 -5.25 -8.47 -14.92
CA ILE A 129 -4.72 -8.24 -13.57
C ILE A 129 -3.76 -9.36 -13.22
N THR A 130 -2.56 -9.00 -12.75
CA THR A 130 -1.58 -9.99 -12.31
C THR A 130 -2.03 -10.66 -11.00
N PRO A 131 -1.71 -11.94 -10.77
CA PRO A 131 -2.06 -12.63 -9.51
C PRO A 131 -1.60 -11.89 -8.25
N SER A 132 -0.44 -11.23 -8.31
CA SER A 132 0.07 -10.41 -7.21
C SER A 132 -0.84 -9.24 -6.83
N ILE A 133 -1.47 -8.58 -7.82
CA ILE A 133 -2.42 -7.49 -7.56
C ILE A 133 -3.71 -8.06 -6.97
N LEU A 134 -4.19 -9.20 -7.49
CA LEU A 134 -5.39 -9.86 -6.93
C LEU A 134 -5.18 -10.28 -5.49
N MET A 135 -4.05 -10.89 -5.16
CA MET A 135 -3.73 -11.30 -3.79
C MET A 135 -3.62 -10.11 -2.84
N ALA A 136 -2.99 -9.02 -3.27
CA ALA A 136 -2.84 -7.83 -2.43
C ALA A 136 -4.15 -7.04 -2.23
N LEU A 137 -5.15 -7.25 -3.09
CA LEU A 137 -6.45 -6.58 -3.04
C LEU A 137 -7.61 -7.51 -2.68
N ASP A 138 -7.36 -8.78 -2.34
CA ASP A 138 -8.37 -9.81 -2.12
C ASP A 138 -9.47 -9.42 -1.10
N LYS A 139 -9.08 -8.65 -0.08
CA LYS A 139 -9.98 -8.09 0.93
C LYS A 139 -10.79 -6.91 0.42
N PHE A 140 -10.35 -6.19 -0.61
CA PHE A 140 -10.94 -4.93 -1.06
C PHE A 140 -11.71 -5.01 -2.38
N ILE A 141 -11.43 -6.02 -3.20
CA ILE A 141 -12.10 -6.21 -4.50
C ILE A 141 -12.74 -7.60 -4.59
N GLU A 142 -13.60 -7.75 -5.58
CA GLU A 142 -14.09 -9.05 -6.05
C GLU A 142 -14.15 -9.03 -7.57
N VAL A 143 -13.80 -10.15 -8.20
CA VAL A 143 -13.73 -10.35 -9.66
C VAL A 143 -14.83 -11.28 -10.14
#